data_AF-A0A6L9XWB2-F1
#
_entry.id   AF-A0A6L9XWB2-F1
#
_cell.length_a   1.000
_cell.length_b   1.000
_cell.length_c   1.000
_cell.angle_alpha   90.00
_cell.angle_beta   90.00
_cell.angle_gamma   90.00
#
_symmetry.space_group_name_H-M   'P 1'
#
loop_
_entity.id
_entity.type
_entity.pdbx_description
1 polymer ?
#
loop_
_entity_poly.entity_id
_entity_poly.type
_entity_poly.pdbx_seq_one_letter_code
_entity_poly.pdbx_strand_id
1 'polypeptide(L)'
;MSTKSRQGPKQEERGLDIEGGHRGLWGFFAGLIVAVLIAYPLSASVAFATHPATQNLFGGRLESASQGGYQAFWWIIAIMCAALPFIVGFGIAKLSNRTVGILAGVVAVFLILVIVLGQLFAF
;
A
#
# COMPACT_ATOMS: atom_id res chain seq x y z
N MET A 1 19.50 52.58 -8.80
CA MET A 1 18.98 51.93 -10.03
C MET A 1 18.71 50.46 -9.71
N SER A 2 17.50 50.00 -10.02
CA SER A 2 16.91 48.73 -9.58
C SER A 2 17.52 47.51 -10.29
N THR A 3 18.00 46.54 -9.53
CA THR A 3 18.32 45.18 -10.00
C THR A 3 17.04 44.37 -10.13
N LYS A 4 16.44 44.38 -11.33
CA LYS A 4 15.29 43.53 -11.66
C LYS A 4 15.79 42.12 -11.99
N SER A 5 15.77 41.22 -11.01
CA SER A 5 15.93 39.79 -11.23
C SER A 5 14.74 39.27 -12.03
N ARG A 6 14.98 38.87 -13.29
CA ARG A 6 14.03 38.09 -14.08
C ARG A 6 13.99 36.68 -13.52
N GLN A 7 13.10 36.42 -12.56
CA GLN A 7 12.59 35.08 -12.34
C GLN A 7 11.70 34.74 -13.54
N GLY A 8 12.20 33.86 -14.41
CA GLY A 8 11.37 33.19 -15.43
C GLY A 8 10.22 32.43 -14.76
N PRO A 9 9.16 32.09 -15.50
CA PRO A 9 8.00 31.43 -14.93
C PRO A 9 8.47 30.11 -14.33
N LYS A 10 8.42 30.01 -13.00
CA LYS A 10 8.44 28.71 -12.33
C LYS A 10 7.28 27.96 -12.94
N GLN A 11 7.61 26.96 -13.74
CA GLN A 11 6.68 25.94 -14.19
C GLN A 11 6.28 25.18 -12.92
N GLU A 12 5.36 25.78 -12.15
CA GLU A 12 4.64 25.10 -11.10
C GLU A 12 4.07 23.85 -11.73
N GLU A 13 4.49 22.72 -11.18
CA GLU A 13 4.03 21.40 -11.53
C GLU A 13 2.50 21.41 -11.42
N ARG A 14 1.84 21.67 -12.55
CA ARG A 14 0.38 21.77 -12.71
C ARG A 14 -0.25 20.38 -12.65
N GLY A 15 0.15 19.58 -11.66
CA GLY A 15 -0.59 18.41 -11.24
C GLY A 15 -1.60 18.91 -10.22
N LEU A 16 -2.88 18.67 -10.46
CA LEU A 16 -3.98 18.74 -9.49
C LEU A 16 -3.75 19.78 -8.37
N ASP A 17 -3.86 21.05 -8.72
CA ASP A 17 -4.35 22.02 -7.73
C ASP A 17 -5.77 21.55 -7.40
N ILE A 18 -5.87 20.75 -6.33
CA ILE A 18 -7.12 20.57 -5.62
C ILE A 18 -7.39 21.93 -4.98
N GLU A 19 -7.96 22.80 -5.79
CA GLU A 19 -8.35 24.17 -5.50
C GLU A 19 -9.46 24.09 -4.44
N GLY A 20 -9.10 24.28 -3.17
CA GLY A 20 -10.02 24.22 -2.03
C GLY A 20 -9.52 23.31 -0.92
N GLY A 21 -9.76 23.70 0.33
CA GLY A 21 -9.25 23.10 1.57
C GLY A 21 -9.59 21.62 1.87
N HIS A 22 -9.86 20.79 0.85
CA HIS A 22 -10.32 19.40 0.95
C HIS A 22 -9.20 18.35 0.75
N ARG A 23 -7.90 18.73 0.73
CA ARG A 23 -6.79 17.76 0.61
C ARG A 23 -6.85 16.62 1.62
N GLY A 24 -7.28 16.89 2.86
CA GLY A 24 -7.47 15.86 3.88
C GLY A 24 -8.60 14.88 3.54
N LEU A 25 -9.69 15.37 2.93
CA LEU A 25 -10.82 14.55 2.48
C LEU A 25 -10.41 13.60 1.35
N TRP A 26 -9.61 14.10 0.41
CA TRP A 26 -9.06 13.30 -0.69
C TRP A 26 -8.09 12.22 -0.21
N GLY A 27 -7.25 12.55 0.79
CA GLY A 27 -6.41 11.56 1.46
C GLY A 27 -7.24 10.48 2.16
N PHE A 28 -8.26 10.86 2.91
CA PHE A 28 -9.16 9.90 3.57
C PHE A 28 -9.87 9.00 2.55
N PHE A 29 -10.42 9.57 1.47
CA PHE A 29 -11.10 8.81 0.43
C PHE A 29 -10.18 7.80 -0.26
N ALA A 30 -8.94 8.20 -0.57
CA ALA A 30 -7.96 7.28 -1.13
C ALA A 30 -7.57 6.16 -0.16
N GLY A 31 -7.38 6.49 1.14
CA GLY A 31 -7.18 5.49 2.18
C GLY A 31 -8.35 4.50 2.28
N LEU A 32 -9.59 4.98 2.15
CA LEU A 32 -10.78 4.14 2.14
C LEU A 32 -10.80 3.17 0.94
N ILE A 33 -10.49 3.65 -0.27
CA ILE A 33 -10.38 2.79 -1.45
C ILE A 33 -9.34 1.69 -1.23
N VAL A 34 -8.16 2.06 -0.72
CA VAL A 34 -7.10 1.11 -0.41
C VAL A 34 -7.58 0.10 0.62
N ALA A 35 -8.26 0.54 1.69
CA ALA A 35 -8.82 -0.34 2.71
C ALA A 35 -9.78 -1.39 2.13
N VAL A 36 -10.65 -0.99 1.19
CA VAL A 36 -11.55 -1.91 0.49
C VAL A 36 -10.78 -2.91 -0.37
N LEU A 37 -9.79 -2.44 -1.14
CA LEU A 37 -8.99 -3.31 -2.01
C LEU A 37 -8.16 -4.33 -1.23
N ILE A 38 -7.62 -3.94 -0.08
CA ILE A 38 -6.80 -4.82 0.77
C ILE A 38 -7.63 -5.68 1.73
N ALA A 39 -8.96 -5.50 1.80
CA ALA A 39 -9.81 -6.24 2.73
C ALA A 39 -9.71 -7.76 2.51
N TYR A 40 -9.71 -8.21 1.25
CA TYR A 40 -9.55 -9.62 0.91
C TYR A 40 -8.19 -10.19 1.36
N PRO A 41 -7.02 -9.66 0.91
CA PRO A 41 -5.73 -10.18 1.34
C PRO A 41 -5.49 -10.03 2.86
N LEU A 42 -6.02 -8.97 3.50
CA LEU A 42 -5.98 -8.83 4.95
C LEU A 42 -6.74 -9.96 5.65
N SER A 43 -7.96 -10.26 5.19
CA SER A 43 -8.78 -11.34 5.76
C SER A 43 -8.13 -12.72 5.59
N ALA A 44 -7.55 -13.00 4.43
CA ALA A 44 -6.84 -14.25 4.17
C ALA A 44 -5.62 -14.39 5.09
N SER A 45 -4.84 -13.31 5.24
CA SER A 45 -3.66 -13.29 6.11
C SER A 45 -4.04 -13.55 7.57
N VAL A 46 -5.12 -12.93 8.08
CA VAL A 46 -5.60 -13.18 9.45
C VAL A 46 -6.11 -14.62 9.60
N ALA A 47 -6.81 -15.16 8.60
CA ALA A 47 -7.29 -16.54 8.62
C ALA A 47 -6.14 -17.55 8.71
N PHE A 48 -5.09 -17.39 7.89
CA PHE A 48 -3.92 -18.25 7.93
C PHE A 48 -3.09 -18.07 9.20
N ALA A 49 -2.96 -16.84 9.70
CA ALA A 49 -2.26 -16.55 10.95
C ALA A 49 -2.93 -17.17 12.18
N THR A 50 -4.26 -17.28 12.17
CA THR A 50 -5.04 -17.84 13.30
C THR A 50 -5.24 -19.36 13.20
N HIS A 51 -5.04 -19.94 12.01
CA HIS A 51 -5.20 -21.38 11.77
C HIS A 51 -3.90 -21.99 11.25
N PRO A 52 -2.88 -22.21 12.10
CA PRO A 52 -1.58 -22.75 11.67
C PRO A 52 -1.65 -24.13 11.01
N ALA A 53 -2.69 -24.92 11.28
CA ALA A 53 -2.90 -26.20 10.60
C ALA A 53 -3.12 -26.05 9.08
N THR A 54 -3.52 -24.86 8.62
CA THR A 54 -3.62 -24.53 7.19
C THR A 54 -2.27 -24.54 6.47
N GLN A 55 -1.16 -24.58 7.20
CA GLN A 55 0.18 -24.73 6.66
C GLN A 55 0.31 -25.94 5.72
N ASN A 56 -0.42 -27.04 5.98
CA ASN A 56 -0.43 -28.23 5.14
C ASN A 56 -1.13 -28.03 3.78
N LEU A 57 -1.85 -26.91 3.61
CA LEU A 57 -2.46 -26.52 2.34
C LEU A 57 -1.45 -25.84 1.41
N PHE A 58 -0.29 -25.44 1.94
CA PHE A 58 0.78 -24.80 1.18
C PHE A 58 1.89 -25.81 0.96
N GLY A 59 2.35 -25.98 -0.28
CA GLY A 59 3.47 -26.87 -0.58
C GLY A 59 4.83 -26.26 -0.21
N GLY A 60 5.86 -27.09 -0.19
CA GLY A 60 7.25 -26.65 -0.18
C GLY A 60 7.69 -25.96 1.11
N ARG A 61 8.24 -24.75 1.02
CA ARG A 61 8.91 -24.11 2.18
C ARG A 61 7.96 -23.73 3.29
N LEU A 62 6.71 -23.40 2.97
CA LEU A 62 5.69 -23.08 3.98
C LEU A 62 5.25 -24.34 4.73
N GLU A 63 5.07 -25.48 4.04
CA GLU A 63 4.79 -26.77 4.67
C GLU A 63 5.87 -27.18 5.69
N SER A 64 7.14 -26.96 5.34
CA SER A 64 8.30 -27.33 6.17
C SER A 64 8.64 -26.33 7.28
N ALA A 65 7.97 -25.17 7.33
CA ALA A 65 8.24 -24.15 8.33
C ALA A 65 7.82 -24.60 9.73
N SER A 66 8.34 -23.96 10.78
CA SER A 66 7.72 -24.12 12.09
C SER A 66 6.35 -23.45 12.08
N GLN A 67 5.36 -24.00 12.80
CA GLN A 67 4.04 -23.38 12.90
C GLN A 67 4.10 -21.94 13.42
N GLY A 68 5.04 -21.66 14.34
CA GLY A 68 5.29 -20.28 14.81
C GLY A 68 5.80 -19.36 13.70
N GLY A 69 6.71 -19.84 12.85
CA GLY A 69 7.22 -19.09 11.70
C GLY A 69 6.13 -18.82 10.66
N TYR A 70 5.29 -19.82 10.38
CA TYR A 70 4.13 -19.68 9.50
C TYR A 70 3.14 -18.63 10.01
N GLN A 71 2.76 -18.68 11.29
CA GLN A 71 1.87 -17.68 11.87
C GLN A 71 2.47 -16.28 11.87
N ALA A 72 3.75 -16.15 12.24
CA ALA A 72 4.44 -14.86 12.26
C ALA A 72 4.48 -14.22 10.87
N PHE A 73 4.76 -15.01 9.83
CA PHE A 73 4.74 -14.55 8.44
C PHE A 73 3.38 -13.92 8.06
N TRP A 74 2.28 -14.62 8.34
CA TRP A 74 0.94 -14.12 8.01
C TRP A 74 0.52 -12.91 8.86
N TRP A 75 0.92 -12.85 10.13
CA TRP A 75 0.70 -11.65 10.95
C TRP A 75 1.46 -10.44 10.44
N ILE A 76 2.69 -10.61 9.95
CA ILE A 76 3.45 -9.53 9.31
C ILE A 76 2.71 -9.01 8.08
N ILE A 77 2.23 -9.91 7.21
CA ILE A 77 1.43 -9.51 6.04
C ILE A 77 0.16 -8.78 6.48
N ALA A 78 -0.57 -9.28 7.48
CA ALA A 78 -1.77 -8.64 7.99
C ALA A 78 -1.49 -7.21 8.49
N ILE A 79 -0.42 -7.00 9.26
CA ILE A 79 -0.02 -5.67 9.75
C ILE A 79 0.33 -4.75 8.57
N MET A 80 1.08 -5.24 7.58
CA MET A 80 1.41 -4.46 6.38
C MET A 80 0.16 -4.06 5.60
N CYS A 81 -0.77 -4.98 5.38
CA CYS A 81 -2.05 -4.70 4.73
C CYS A 81 -2.87 -3.66 5.52
N ALA A 82 -2.93 -3.79 6.86
CA ALA A 82 -3.63 -2.85 7.72
C ALA A 82 -3.00 -1.44 7.71
N ALA A 83 -1.69 -1.33 7.52
CA ALA A 83 -0.98 -0.05 7.47
C ALA A 83 -1.16 0.71 6.13
N LEU A 84 -1.30 -0.02 5.01
CA LEU A 84 -1.43 0.56 3.66
C LEU A 84 -2.46 1.70 3.51
N PRO A 85 -3.72 1.58 3.98
CA PRO A 85 -4.69 2.66 3.82
C PRO A 85 -4.27 3.97 4.49
N PHE A 86 -3.57 3.88 5.63
CA PHE A 86 -3.04 5.06 6.33
C PHE A 86 -1.85 5.66 5.60
N ILE A 87 -0.93 4.83 5.11
CA ILE A 87 0.25 5.28 4.37
C ILE A 87 -0.18 6.00 3.09
N VAL A 88 -1.12 5.43 2.33
CA VAL A 88 -1.63 6.03 1.09
C VAL A 88 -2.45 7.28 1.40
N GLY A 89 -3.34 7.23 2.39
CA GLY A 89 -4.18 8.37 2.74
C GLY A 89 -3.36 9.56 3.26
N PHE A 90 -2.35 9.31 4.10
CA PHE A 90 -1.39 10.33 4.53
C PHE A 90 -0.56 10.84 3.35
N GLY A 91 -0.10 9.94 2.48
CA GLY A 91 0.68 10.29 1.31
C GLY A 91 -0.05 11.27 0.39
N ILE A 92 -1.32 11.02 0.11
CA ILE A 92 -2.14 11.90 -0.73
C ILE A 92 -2.49 13.23 -0.03
N ALA A 93 -2.71 13.19 1.28
CA ALA A 93 -3.01 14.41 2.03
C ALA A 93 -1.83 15.38 2.14
N LYS A 94 -0.58 14.88 2.12
CA LYS A 94 0.62 15.65 2.49
C LYS A 94 1.78 15.64 1.49
N LEU A 95 1.82 14.76 0.48
CA LEU A 95 2.95 14.64 -0.46
C LEU A 95 2.61 15.26 -1.83
N SER A 96 3.65 15.62 -2.61
CA SER A 96 3.47 16.19 -3.96
C SER A 96 2.93 15.15 -4.95
N ASN A 97 2.28 15.59 -6.03
CA ASN A 97 1.66 14.72 -7.03
C ASN A 97 2.62 13.76 -7.72
N ARG A 98 3.90 14.16 -7.86
CA ARG A 98 4.96 13.27 -8.33
C ARG A 98 5.18 12.09 -7.38
N THR A 99 5.18 12.37 -6.08
CA THR A 99 5.34 11.35 -5.03
C THR A 99 4.12 10.43 -4.92
N VAL A 100 2.91 10.97 -5.09
CA VAL A 100 1.67 10.17 -5.12
C VAL A 100 1.66 9.18 -6.30
N GLY A 101 2.07 9.62 -7.49
CA GLY A 101 2.17 8.73 -8.66
C GLY A 101 3.18 7.59 -8.46
N ILE A 102 4.33 7.89 -7.85
CA ILE A 102 5.33 6.87 -7.50
C ILE A 102 4.77 5.88 -6.48
N LEU A 103 4.08 6.38 -5.44
CA LEU A 103 3.48 5.55 -4.40
C LEU A 103 2.39 4.62 -4.98
N ALA A 104 1.55 5.13 -5.87
CA ALA A 104 0.54 4.33 -6.57
C ALA A 104 1.17 3.22 -7.42
N GLY A 105 2.27 3.53 -8.12
CA GLY A 105 3.05 2.53 -8.87
C GLY A 105 3.64 1.44 -7.95
N VAL A 106 4.21 1.83 -6.81
CA VAL A 106 4.75 0.88 -5.82
C VAL A 106 3.65 -0.03 -5.26
N VAL A 107 2.48 0.53 -4.92
CA VAL A 107 1.35 -0.27 -4.43
C VAL A 107 0.83 -1.23 -5.51
N ALA A 108 0.72 -0.79 -6.76
CA ALA A 108 0.30 -1.66 -7.86
C ALA A 108 1.28 -2.83 -8.08
N VAL A 109 2.59 -2.56 -8.09
CA VAL A 109 3.63 -3.59 -8.18
C VAL A 109 3.60 -4.51 -6.97
N PHE A 110 3.40 -3.97 -5.76
CA PHE A 110 3.29 -4.75 -4.54
C PHE A 110 2.08 -5.69 -4.56
N LEU A 111 0.91 -5.22 -4.99
CA LEU A 111 -0.28 -6.05 -5.16
C LEU A 111 -0.05 -7.16 -6.18
N ILE A 112 0.59 -6.86 -7.32
CA ILE A 112 0.97 -7.86 -8.31
C ILE A 112 1.91 -8.89 -7.68
N LEU A 113 2.94 -8.46 -6.95
CA LEU A 113 3.86 -9.35 -6.26
C LEU A 113 3.17 -10.22 -5.22
N VAL A 114 2.23 -9.69 -4.44
CA VAL A 114 1.43 -10.46 -3.48
C VAL A 114 0.53 -11.47 -4.19
N ILE A 115 -0.09 -11.09 -5.31
CA ILE A 115 -0.89 -12.02 -6.12
C ILE A 115 0.00 -13.12 -6.68
N VAL A 116 1.17 -12.78 -7.22
CA VAL A 116 2.13 -13.74 -7.79
C VAL A 116 2.70 -14.65 -6.70
N LEU A 117 3.08 -14.11 -5.53
CA LEU A 117 3.54 -14.91 -4.40
C LEU A 117 2.40 -15.80 -3.88
N GLY A 118 1.18 -15.28 -3.78
CA GLY A 118 -0.01 -16.07 -3.49
C GLY A 118 -0.20 -17.21 -4.48
N GLN A 119 0.02 -16.96 -5.78
CA GLN A 119 -0.04 -17.99 -6.82
C GLN A 119 1.08 -19.02 -6.72
N LEU A 120 2.29 -18.61 -6.34
CA LEU A 120 3.47 -19.48 -6.26
C LEU A 120 3.53 -20.33 -4.98
N PHE A 121 2.79 -19.93 -3.94
CA PHE A 121 2.82 -20.58 -2.65
C PHE A 121 1.49 -21.23 -2.26
N ALA A 122 0.34 -20.72 -2.72
CA ALA A 122 -0.98 -21.26 -2.43
C ALA A 122 -1.55 -22.20 -3.52
N PHE A 123 -0.89 -22.30 -4.68
CA PHE A 123 -1.12 -23.31 -5.74
C PHE A 123 0.21 -23.97 -6.10
#